data_AF-A0A1C4D6H0-F1
#
_entry.id   AF-A0A1C4D6H0-F1
#
_cell.length_a   1.000
_cell.length_b   1.000
_cell.length_c   1.000
_cell.angle_alpha   90.00
_cell.angle_beta   90.00
_cell.angle_gamma   90.00
#
_symmetry.space_group_name_H-M   'P 1'
#
loop_
_entity.id
_entity.type
_entity.pdbx_description
1 polymer ?
#
loop_
_entity_poly.entity_id
_entity_poly.type
_entity_poly.pdbx_seq_one_letter_code
_entity_poly.pdbx_strand_id
1 'polypeptide(L)'
;MLVPTNTLYQNISIVRRGLRAVGETDRRLIATIPRKGFQIDGSVKIAKRSDAENITINHNNIDDIPSARSDEVNIPANLHDGELDLQENGPGVIHKRSFLKKIAFAHRYKLPIIVMLISFSIGLFINSVAKHLSGGTGLLNSYSLMEKDNGCSFYTKDDPLDGSSNYQKYKSLILESGLNCKNYPWVYFPMSKTSPTLTALICKNNILTTSGPECVSLYFRGINSD
;
A
#
# COMPACT_ATOMS: atom_id res chain seq x y z
N MET A 1 16.48 7.01 -6.00
CA MET A 1 16.97 6.09 -7.06
C MET A 1 16.05 6.27 -8.26
N LEU A 2 16.52 6.91 -9.34
CA LEU A 2 15.72 7.03 -10.56
C LEU A 2 15.71 5.66 -11.27
N VAL A 3 14.53 5.10 -11.48
CA VAL A 3 14.38 3.87 -12.27
C VAL A 3 14.55 4.23 -13.75
N PRO A 4 15.44 3.54 -14.49
CA PRO A 4 15.66 3.85 -15.90
C PRO A 4 14.41 3.57 -16.74
N THR A 5 14.19 4.38 -17.78
CA THR A 5 13.03 4.28 -18.68
C THR A 5 12.95 2.93 -19.42
N ASN A 6 14.08 2.25 -19.60
CA ASN A 6 14.15 0.90 -20.15
C ASN A 6 13.39 -0.13 -19.29
N THR A 7 13.32 0.08 -17.97
CA THR A 7 12.59 -0.83 -17.07
C THR A 7 11.10 -0.85 -17.39
N LEU A 8 10.51 0.29 -17.77
CA LEU A 8 9.09 0.32 -18.15
C LEU A 8 8.82 -0.52 -19.40
N TYR A 9 9.65 -0.38 -20.44
CA TYR A 9 9.50 -1.16 -21.68
C TYR A 9 9.71 -2.66 -21.44
N GLN A 10 10.66 -3.02 -20.58
CA GLN A 10 10.87 -4.40 -20.15
C GLN A 10 9.64 -4.95 -19.43
N ASN A 11 9.08 -4.19 -18.47
CA ASN A 11 7.89 -4.58 -17.74
C ASN A 11 6.70 -4.81 -18.68
N ILE A 12 6.47 -3.92 -19.65
CA ILE A 12 5.40 -4.11 -20.63
C ILE A 12 5.65 -5.31 -21.55
N SER A 13 6.91 -5.63 -21.86
CA SER A 13 7.24 -6.85 -22.60
C SER A 13 6.87 -8.12 -21.82
N ILE A 14 7.14 -8.14 -20.50
CA ILE A 14 6.78 -9.24 -19.60
C ILE A 14 5.26 -9.40 -19.54
N VAL A 15 4.52 -8.30 -19.32
CA VAL A 15 3.05 -8.31 -19.29
C VAL A 15 2.48 -8.85 -20.61
N ARG A 16 3.02 -8.42 -21.76
CA ARG A 16 2.56 -8.88 -23.08
C ARG A 16 2.76 -10.39 -23.25
N ARG A 17 3.87 -10.94 -22.75
CA ARG A 17 4.12 -12.39 -22.78
C ARG A 17 3.17 -13.14 -21.85
N GLY A 18 2.98 -12.66 -20.62
CA GLY A 18 2.08 -13.27 -19.66
C GLY A 18 0.64 -13.34 -20.16
N LEU A 19 0.14 -12.24 -20.75
CA LEU A 19 -1.22 -12.20 -21.30
C LEU A 19 -1.43 -13.17 -22.48
N ARG A 20 -0.42 -13.36 -23.33
CA ARG A 20 -0.48 -14.35 -24.42
C ARG A 20 -0.50 -15.79 -23.91
N ALA A 21 0.28 -16.06 -22.86
CA ALA A 21 0.34 -17.38 -22.24
C ALA A 21 -0.99 -17.75 -21.58
N VAL A 22 -1.59 -16.85 -20.80
CA VAL A 22 -2.87 -17.14 -20.10
C VAL A 22 -4.08 -17.12 -21.02
N GLY A 23 -4.03 -16.35 -22.11
CA GLY A 23 -5.13 -16.22 -23.06
C GLY A 23 -5.07 -17.20 -24.24
N GLU A 24 -4.08 -18.11 -24.25
CA GLU A 24 -3.79 -19.04 -25.35
C GLU A 24 -3.91 -18.38 -26.74
N THR A 25 -3.39 -17.16 -26.85
CA THR A 25 -3.55 -16.35 -28.06
C THR A 25 -2.26 -15.63 -28.42
N ASP A 26 -1.89 -15.69 -29.69
CA ASP A 26 -0.76 -14.93 -30.23
C ASP A 26 -1.13 -13.50 -30.61
N ARG A 27 -2.42 -13.14 -30.46
CA ARG A 27 -2.92 -11.81 -30.80
C ARG A 27 -2.24 -10.74 -29.97
N ARG A 28 -2.15 -9.54 -30.55
CA ARG A 28 -1.60 -8.38 -29.87
C ARG A 28 -2.65 -7.85 -28.90
N LEU A 29 -2.40 -8.00 -27.59
CA LEU A 29 -3.31 -7.52 -26.54
C LEU A 29 -2.95 -6.10 -26.04
N ILE A 30 -1.67 -5.73 -26.12
CA ILE A 30 -1.16 -4.41 -25.75
C ILE A 30 -0.39 -3.79 -26.92
N ALA A 31 -0.86 -2.63 -27.38
CA ALA A 31 -0.24 -1.79 -28.38
C ALA A 31 0.68 -0.73 -27.76
N THR A 32 1.76 -0.40 -28.44
CA THR A 32 2.67 0.70 -28.08
C THR A 32 2.38 1.85 -29.03
N ILE A 33 2.07 3.01 -28.47
CA ILE A 33 1.85 4.26 -29.21
C ILE A 33 3.11 5.13 -29.05
N PRO A 34 3.81 5.44 -30.15
CA PRO A 34 4.99 6.29 -30.11
C PRO A 34 4.71 7.62 -29.41
N ARG A 35 5.61 8.01 -28.50
CA ARG A 35 5.55 9.27 -27.71
C ARG A 35 4.29 9.45 -26.84
N LYS A 36 3.41 8.45 -26.74
CA LYS A 36 2.21 8.48 -25.88
C LYS A 36 2.21 7.38 -24.82
N GLY A 37 2.71 6.18 -25.12
CA GLY A 37 2.79 5.08 -24.16
C GLY A 37 2.19 3.78 -24.69
N PHE A 38 1.32 3.15 -23.90
CA PHE A 38 0.75 1.84 -24.21
C PHE A 38 -0.78 1.87 -24.11
N GLN A 39 -1.45 1.07 -24.93
CA GLN A 39 -2.90 0.96 -24.99
C GLN A 39 -3.31 -0.51 -25.10
N ILE A 40 -4.47 -0.88 -24.55
CA ILE A 40 -5.07 -2.18 -24.85
C ILE A 40 -5.53 -2.19 -26.30
N ASP A 41 -5.24 -3.26 -27.02
CA ASP A 41 -5.63 -3.40 -28.42
C ASP A 41 -7.16 -3.39 -28.56
N GLY A 42 -7.67 -2.73 -29.60
CA GLY A 42 -9.11 -2.56 -29.82
C GLY A 42 -9.86 -3.88 -30.07
N SER A 43 -9.15 -4.96 -30.39
CA SER A 43 -9.72 -6.30 -30.52
C SER A 43 -10.10 -6.95 -29.17
N VAL A 44 -9.65 -6.38 -28.05
CA VAL A 44 -9.91 -6.93 -26.71
C VAL A 44 -11.25 -6.44 -26.19
N LYS A 45 -12.18 -7.37 -25.97
CA LYS A 45 -13.46 -7.10 -25.31
C LYS A 45 -13.28 -7.09 -23.80
N ILE A 46 -13.67 -6.01 -23.14
CA ILE A 46 -13.59 -5.87 -21.68
C ILE A 46 -15.00 -6.03 -21.10
N ALA A 47 -15.20 -7.07 -20.31
CA ALA A 47 -16.42 -7.29 -19.55
C ALA A 47 -16.19 -6.99 -18.06
N LYS A 48 -17.18 -6.41 -17.38
CA LYS A 48 -17.16 -6.32 -15.92
C LYS A 48 -17.44 -7.72 -15.38
N ARG A 49 -16.61 -8.18 -14.44
CA ARG A 49 -16.91 -9.39 -13.67
C ARG A 49 -18.06 -9.06 -12.73
N SER A 50 -19.27 -9.44 -13.10
CA SER A 50 -20.35 -9.60 -12.12
C SER A 50 -20.01 -10.80 -11.27
N ASP A 51 -20.11 -10.66 -9.95
CA ASP A 51 -19.91 -11.75 -8.99
C ASP A 51 -21.07 -12.76 -9.11
N ALA A 52 -21.05 -13.57 -10.18
CA ALA A 52 -21.78 -14.83 -10.37
C ALA A 52 -21.63 -15.29 -11.84
N GLU A 53 -20.44 -15.76 -12.22
CA GLU A 53 -20.36 -16.79 -13.25
C GLU A 53 -19.18 -17.70 -12.91
N ASN A 54 -19.53 -18.85 -12.33
CA ASN A 54 -18.62 -19.97 -12.19
C ASN A 54 -18.28 -20.42 -13.61
N ILE A 55 -17.06 -20.16 -14.06
CA ILE A 55 -16.53 -20.86 -15.23
C ILE A 55 -16.40 -22.32 -14.82
N THR A 56 -17.43 -23.12 -15.12
CA THR A 56 -17.35 -24.57 -15.18
C THR A 56 -16.42 -24.93 -16.33
N ILE A 57 -15.13 -25.08 -16.04
CA ILE A 57 -14.27 -25.87 -16.92
C ILE A 57 -14.59 -27.33 -16.63
N ASN A 58 -15.45 -27.91 -17.48
CA ASN A 58 -15.62 -29.35 -17.55
C ASN A 58 -14.33 -29.93 -18.16
N HIS A 59 -13.52 -30.58 -17.33
CA HIS A 59 -12.53 -31.53 -17.81
C HIS A 59 -12.56 -32.79 -16.94
N ASN A 60 -13.60 -33.61 -17.17
CA ASN A 60 -13.54 -35.03 -16.86
C ASN A 60 -12.97 -35.72 -18.11
N ASN A 61 -11.69 -36.05 -18.07
CA ASN A 61 -11.22 -37.43 -18.18
C ASN A 61 -9.77 -37.49 -17.71
N ILE A 62 -9.62 -38.25 -16.63
CA ILE A 62 -8.38 -38.73 -16.02
C ILE A 62 -7.85 -39.84 -16.92
N ASP A 63 -6.52 -39.87 -17.08
CA ASP A 63 -5.59 -41.03 -17.24
C ASP A 63 -4.23 -40.34 -17.59
N ASP A 64 -3.10 -40.41 -16.90
CA ASP A 64 -2.58 -41.21 -15.79
C ASP A 64 -1.46 -40.39 -15.07
N ILE A 65 -1.32 -40.66 -13.78
CA ILE A 65 -0.32 -40.22 -12.77
C ILE A 65 1.01 -41.02 -12.98
N PRO A 66 2.24 -40.66 -12.46
CA PRO A 66 2.49 -40.07 -11.15
C PRO A 66 3.60 -39.02 -10.93
N SER A 67 3.32 -38.28 -9.86
CA SER A 67 4.22 -37.68 -8.88
C SER A 67 5.32 -38.60 -8.35
N ALA A 68 6.54 -38.08 -8.21
CA ALA A 68 7.54 -38.55 -7.25
C ALA A 68 8.42 -37.34 -6.85
N ARG A 69 8.33 -36.82 -5.62
CA ARG A 69 8.93 -37.34 -4.38
C ARG A 69 10.34 -36.78 -4.17
N SER A 70 10.42 -35.84 -3.24
CA SER A 70 11.65 -35.46 -2.53
C SER A 70 12.02 -36.62 -1.62
N ASP A 71 13.15 -37.27 -1.87
CA ASP A 71 13.79 -38.15 -0.89
C ASP A 71 15.26 -37.74 -0.74
N GLU A 72 15.65 -37.73 0.51
CA GLU A 72 16.93 -37.40 1.08
C GLU A 72 17.89 -38.62 1.05
N VAL A 73 19.17 -38.34 1.32
CA VAL A 73 20.23 -39.27 1.79
C VAL A 73 21.04 -40.03 0.73
N ASN A 74 22.35 -39.73 0.68
CA ASN A 74 23.39 -40.73 0.96
C ASN A 74 24.78 -40.10 1.21
N ILE A 75 25.31 -40.39 2.39
CA ILE A 75 26.71 -40.24 2.83
C ILE A 75 27.51 -41.42 2.27
N PRO A 76 28.79 -41.23 1.91
CA PRO A 76 29.79 -42.27 2.09
C PRO A 76 30.78 -41.90 3.21
N ALA A 77 31.02 -42.90 4.03
CA ALA A 77 31.96 -42.93 5.13
C ALA A 77 33.43 -42.96 4.65
N ASN A 78 34.32 -42.36 5.43
CA ASN A 78 35.74 -42.69 5.63
C ASN A 78 36.17 -41.90 6.88
N LEU A 79 36.23 -42.49 8.08
CA LEU A 79 37.27 -43.37 8.61
C LEU A 79 38.66 -42.72 8.57
N HIS A 80 39.05 -42.09 9.68
CA HIS A 80 40.42 -42.17 10.16
C HIS A 80 40.47 -42.20 11.68
N ASP A 81 41.25 -43.18 12.14
CA ASP A 81 41.46 -43.66 13.49
C ASP A 81 42.43 -42.76 14.29
N GLY A 82 42.53 -43.01 15.60
CA GLY A 82 43.66 -42.59 16.44
C GLY A 82 43.22 -42.02 17.81
N GLU A 83 42.87 -42.81 18.82
CA GLU A 83 43.76 -43.61 19.71
C GLU A 83 44.21 -42.84 20.99
N LEU A 84 43.75 -43.39 22.13
CA LEU A 84 44.21 -43.43 23.53
C LEU A 84 44.47 -42.19 24.43
N ASP A 85 43.62 -42.13 25.47
CA ASP A 85 43.89 -42.30 26.91
C ASP A 85 45.20 -41.84 27.56
N LEU A 86 45.06 -41.19 28.74
CA LEU A 86 45.73 -41.60 30.00
C LEU A 86 45.14 -40.85 31.23
N GLN A 87 44.65 -41.65 32.18
CA GLN A 87 44.26 -41.39 33.58
C GLN A 87 45.51 -41.03 34.43
N GLU A 88 45.52 -40.26 35.53
CA GLU A 88 45.16 -40.67 36.92
C GLU A 88 45.51 -39.57 37.97
N ASN A 89 44.61 -39.34 38.93
CA ASN A 89 44.76 -39.27 40.41
C ASN A 89 45.58 -38.20 41.21
N GLY A 90 44.83 -37.27 41.86
CA GLY A 90 44.85 -36.86 43.31
C GLY A 90 46.01 -36.06 43.94
N PRO A 91 45.95 -35.60 45.22
CA PRO A 91 44.86 -35.00 46.03
C PRO A 91 45.26 -33.64 46.69
N GLY A 92 44.31 -32.88 47.27
CA GLY A 92 44.65 -31.97 48.39
C GLY A 92 43.94 -30.61 48.53
N VAL A 93 43.39 -30.39 49.73
CA VAL A 93 43.16 -29.13 50.47
C VAL A 93 41.79 -28.43 50.33
N ILE A 94 41.10 -28.42 51.48
CA ILE A 94 39.87 -27.70 51.81
C ILE A 94 40.16 -26.21 52.01
N HIS A 95 39.35 -25.32 51.42
CA HIS A 95 39.09 -24.01 52.04
C HIS A 95 37.62 -23.61 51.94
N LYS A 96 36.96 -23.51 53.10
CA LYS A 96 35.66 -22.85 53.29
C LYS A 96 35.77 -21.36 52.89
N ARG A 97 34.80 -20.87 52.11
CA ARG A 97 34.18 -19.53 52.06
C ARG A 97 33.40 -19.47 50.73
N SER A 98 32.14 -19.06 50.62
CA SER A 98 31.29 -18.23 51.45
C SER A 98 29.83 -18.46 51.05
N PHE A 99 28.94 -18.49 52.04
CA PHE A 99 27.49 -18.57 51.91
C PHE A 99 26.92 -17.20 51.52
N LEU A 100 27.31 -16.66 50.35
CA LEU A 100 26.82 -15.38 49.82
C LEU A 100 26.38 -15.49 48.35
N LYS A 101 25.63 -16.54 48.02
CA LYS A 101 24.95 -16.66 46.72
C LYS A 101 23.50 -17.12 46.90
N LYS A 102 22.71 -16.41 47.70
CA LYS A 102 21.25 -16.61 47.79
C LYS A 102 20.39 -15.35 47.57
N ILE A 103 20.98 -14.25 47.09
CA ILE A 103 20.23 -13.04 46.68
C ILE A 103 20.26 -12.83 45.15
N ALA A 104 21.06 -13.58 44.38
CA ALA A 104 21.26 -13.32 42.95
C ALA A 104 20.36 -14.09 41.97
N PHE A 105 19.51 -15.03 42.43
CA PHE A 105 18.75 -15.89 41.51
C PHE A 105 17.28 -15.48 41.34
N ALA A 106 16.66 -14.84 42.33
CA ALA A 106 15.27 -14.38 42.22
C ALA A 106 15.12 -13.07 41.40
N HIS A 107 16.18 -12.28 41.31
CA HIS A 107 16.19 -11.02 40.54
C HIS A 107 16.54 -11.21 39.06
N ARG A 108 17.06 -12.38 38.67
CA ARG A 108 17.49 -12.68 37.30
C ARG A 108 16.34 -12.93 36.32
N TYR A 109 15.18 -13.40 36.81
CA TYR A 109 14.00 -13.63 35.96
C TYR A 109 13.02 -12.44 35.96
N LYS A 110 13.05 -11.57 36.97
CA LYS A 110 12.21 -10.35 37.03
C LYS A 110 12.76 -9.22 36.17
N LEU A 111 14.08 -9.12 36.02
CA LEU A 111 14.74 -8.11 35.18
C LEU A 111 14.31 -8.16 33.69
N PRO A 112 14.30 -9.31 32.99
CA PRO A 112 13.86 -9.34 31.59
C PRO A 112 12.36 -9.05 31.42
N ILE A 113 11.51 -9.44 32.38
CA ILE A 113 10.06 -9.17 32.34
C ILE A 113 9.80 -7.66 32.46
N ILE A 114 10.53 -6.96 33.33
CA ILE A 114 10.41 -5.51 33.49
C ILE A 114 10.86 -4.79 32.20
N VAL A 115 11.95 -5.23 31.57
CA VAL A 115 12.42 -4.65 30.30
C VAL A 115 11.41 -4.85 29.17
N MET A 116 10.75 -6.02 29.10
CA MET A 116 9.70 -6.30 28.11
C MET A 116 8.45 -5.44 28.30
N LEU A 117 8.03 -5.19 29.54
CA LEU A 117 6.89 -4.32 29.82
C LEU A 117 7.19 -2.84 29.52
N ILE A 118 8.42 -2.40 29.80
CA ILE A 118 8.87 -1.04 29.49
C ILE A 118 8.92 -0.83 27.97
N SER A 119 9.48 -1.78 27.21
CA SER A 119 9.54 -1.66 25.74
C SER A 119 8.14 -1.68 25.11
N PHE A 120 7.22 -2.50 25.62
CA PHE A 120 5.83 -2.52 25.17
C PHE A 120 5.11 -1.19 25.46
N SER A 121 5.32 -0.64 26.66
CA SER A 121 4.74 0.65 27.06
C SER A 121 5.27 1.81 26.22
N ILE A 122 6.59 1.83 25.96
CA ILE A 122 7.22 2.81 25.06
C ILE A 122 6.68 2.68 23.64
N GLY A 123 6.51 1.46 23.14
CA GLY A 123 5.92 1.21 21.82
C GLY A 123 4.50 1.75 21.69
N LEU A 124 3.64 1.51 22.70
CA LEU A 124 2.29 2.06 22.73
C LEU A 124 2.28 3.59 22.83
N PHE A 125 3.19 4.17 23.61
CA PHE A 125 3.31 5.61 23.77
C PHE A 125 3.80 6.29 22.48
N ILE A 126 4.78 5.72 21.79
CA ILE A 126 5.24 6.23 20.50
C ILE A 126 4.11 6.13 19.46
N ASN A 127 3.35 5.03 19.45
CA ASN A 127 2.25 4.87 18.50
C ASN A 127 1.08 5.84 18.78
N SER A 128 0.74 6.07 20.06
CA SER A 128 -0.32 7.01 20.44
C SER A 128 0.08 8.45 20.14
N VAL A 129 1.33 8.84 20.44
CA VAL A 129 1.89 10.15 20.12
C VAL A 129 1.98 10.31 18.60
N ALA A 130 2.43 9.31 17.86
CA ALA A 130 2.47 9.36 16.39
C ALA A 130 1.08 9.53 15.78
N LYS A 131 0.05 8.86 16.31
CA LYS A 131 -1.34 9.04 15.87
C LYS A 131 -1.88 10.43 16.21
N HIS A 132 -1.54 10.96 17.38
CA HIS A 132 -1.94 12.31 17.80
C HIS A 132 -1.23 13.40 16.99
N LEU A 133 0.07 13.25 16.70
CA LEU A 133 0.84 14.18 15.87
C LEU A 133 0.49 14.06 14.38
N SER A 134 0.06 12.89 13.92
CA SER A 134 -0.44 12.71 12.54
C SER A 134 -1.85 13.27 12.34
N GLY A 135 -2.43 13.92 13.36
CA GLY A 135 -3.67 14.69 13.26
C GLY A 135 -3.47 15.95 12.43
N GLY A 136 -3.53 15.84 11.10
CA GLY A 136 -3.60 17.01 10.24
C GLY A 136 -3.22 16.72 8.80
N THR A 137 -4.22 16.77 7.91
CA THR A 137 -4.15 16.62 6.46
C THR A 137 -3.21 17.64 5.81
N GLY A 138 -1.90 17.41 5.84
CA GLY A 138 -0.90 18.32 5.23
C GLY A 138 -1.09 18.56 3.72
N LEU A 139 -1.79 17.67 3.02
CA LEU A 139 -2.14 17.83 1.61
C LEU A 139 -3.23 18.89 1.36
N LEU A 140 -4.14 19.09 2.32
CA LEU A 140 -5.33 19.93 2.16
C LEU A 140 -5.15 21.33 2.75
N ASN A 141 -4.10 21.58 3.55
CA ASN A 141 -3.73 22.92 4.02
C ASN A 141 -3.37 23.91 2.89
N SER A 142 -3.05 23.39 1.71
CA SER A 142 -2.73 24.21 0.53
C SER A 142 -3.96 24.76 -0.21
N TYR A 143 -5.17 24.50 0.31
CA TYR A 143 -6.41 25.01 -0.28
C TYR A 143 -6.83 26.31 0.40
N SER A 144 -7.03 27.36 -0.40
CA SER A 144 -7.54 28.65 0.05
C SER A 144 -9.04 28.75 -0.22
N LEU A 145 -9.75 29.43 0.68
CA LEU A 145 -11.16 29.76 0.47
C LEU A 145 -11.23 30.82 -0.65
N MET A 146 -11.93 30.49 -1.74
CA MET A 146 -12.15 31.44 -2.84
C MET A 146 -13.43 32.23 -2.64
N GLU A 147 -14.55 31.53 -2.46
CA GLU A 147 -15.87 32.15 -2.47
C GLU A 147 -16.83 31.35 -1.59
N LYS A 148 -17.80 32.06 -1.00
CA LYS A 148 -18.97 31.46 -0.38
C LYS A 148 -20.19 31.83 -1.21
N ASP A 149 -20.83 30.84 -1.79
CA ASP A 149 -21.99 31.03 -2.65
C ASP A 149 -23.05 29.97 -2.34
N ASN A 150 -24.30 30.41 -2.26
CA ASN A 150 -25.49 29.58 -2.04
C ASN A 150 -25.39 28.58 -0.87
N GLY A 151 -24.68 28.95 0.22
CA GLY A 151 -24.46 28.11 1.40
C GLY A 151 -23.29 27.12 1.28
N CYS A 152 -22.63 27.04 0.12
CA CYS A 152 -21.38 26.29 -0.07
C CYS A 152 -20.16 27.20 0.11
N SER A 153 -19.10 26.66 0.71
CA SER A 153 -17.77 27.26 0.82
C SER A 153 -16.81 26.53 -0.12
N PHE A 154 -16.33 27.24 -1.14
CA PHE A 154 -15.47 26.68 -2.18
C PHE A 154 -14.00 26.94 -1.87
N TYR A 155 -13.23 25.86 -1.84
CA TYR A 155 -11.81 25.81 -1.56
C TYR A 155 -11.08 25.35 -2.81
N THR A 156 -10.08 26.11 -3.25
CA THR A 156 -9.26 25.73 -4.40
C THR A 156 -7.79 25.69 -4.05
N LYS A 157 -7.06 24.90 -4.83
CA LYS A 157 -5.61 24.90 -4.87
C LYS A 157 -5.16 25.54 -6.19
N ASP A 158 -4.12 26.36 -6.09
CA ASP A 158 -3.51 27.18 -7.14
C ASP A 158 -4.27 28.49 -7.43
N ASP A 159 -3.53 29.61 -7.50
CA ASP A 159 -4.12 30.94 -7.64
C ASP A 159 -4.74 31.15 -9.03
N PRO A 160 -5.91 31.82 -9.11
CA PRO A 160 -6.53 32.21 -10.38
C PRO A 160 -5.82 33.43 -10.99
N LEU A 161 -4.50 33.40 -11.10
CA LEU A 161 -3.69 34.51 -11.63
C LEU A 161 -3.99 34.84 -13.10
N ASP A 162 -4.81 34.03 -13.79
CA ASP A 162 -5.22 34.27 -15.19
C ASP A 162 -6.56 33.55 -15.57
N GLY A 163 -7.43 33.22 -14.60
CA GLY A 163 -8.37 32.10 -14.79
C GLY A 163 -9.75 32.15 -14.15
N SER A 164 -10.37 33.32 -13.98
CA SER A 164 -11.76 33.41 -13.48
C SER A 164 -12.75 32.57 -14.31
N SER A 165 -12.53 32.44 -15.62
CA SER A 165 -13.38 31.63 -16.52
C SER A 165 -13.37 30.14 -16.18
N ASN A 166 -12.20 29.54 -15.92
CA ASN A 166 -12.09 28.12 -15.58
C ASN A 166 -12.64 27.83 -14.19
N TYR A 167 -12.46 28.75 -13.24
CA TYR A 167 -13.08 28.63 -11.92
C TYR A 167 -14.60 28.56 -12.03
N GLN A 168 -15.20 29.49 -12.78
CA GLN A 168 -16.65 29.52 -12.99
C GLN A 168 -17.14 28.27 -13.73
N LYS A 169 -16.41 27.80 -14.76
CA LYS A 169 -16.71 26.53 -15.47
C LYS A 169 -16.70 25.33 -14.53
N TYR A 170 -15.71 25.21 -13.65
CA TYR A 170 -15.63 24.10 -12.70
C TYR A 170 -16.69 24.21 -11.61
N LYS A 171 -16.95 25.42 -11.10
CA LYS A 171 -18.00 25.70 -10.12
C LYS A 171 -19.38 25.32 -10.66
N SER A 172 -19.70 25.71 -11.90
CA SER A 172 -21.00 25.38 -12.52
C SER A 172 -21.18 23.87 -12.69
N LEU A 173 -20.15 23.16 -13.17
CA LEU A 173 -20.17 21.70 -13.31
C LEU A 173 -20.41 20.98 -11.96
N ILE A 174 -19.80 21.47 -10.89
CA ILE A 174 -20.00 20.90 -9.55
C ILE A 174 -21.43 21.15 -9.07
N LEU A 175 -21.98 22.35 -9.28
CA LEU A 175 -23.37 22.67 -8.88
C LEU A 175 -24.40 21.89 -9.71
N GLU A 176 -24.17 21.72 -11.01
CA GLU A 176 -25.03 20.94 -11.92
C GLU A 176 -25.10 19.45 -11.58
N SER A 177 -24.12 18.92 -10.83
CA SER A 177 -24.13 17.52 -10.38
C SER A 177 -25.25 17.18 -9.38
N GLY A 178 -26.05 18.17 -8.95
CA GLY A 178 -27.11 18.00 -7.96
C GLY A 178 -26.62 18.12 -6.52
N LEU A 179 -25.50 18.82 -6.30
CA LEU A 179 -24.94 19.05 -4.98
C LEU A 179 -25.91 19.82 -4.08
N ASN A 180 -26.20 19.26 -2.90
CA ASN A 180 -26.97 19.96 -1.87
C ASN A 180 -26.03 20.62 -0.84
N CYS A 181 -25.82 21.93 -0.98
CA CYS A 181 -25.00 22.74 -0.09
C CYS A 181 -25.45 22.74 1.39
N LYS A 182 -26.69 22.35 1.68
CA LYS A 182 -27.18 22.22 3.07
C LYS A 182 -26.59 21.01 3.78
N ASN A 183 -26.37 19.92 3.05
CA ASN A 183 -25.81 18.68 3.59
C ASN A 183 -24.29 18.63 3.46
N TYR A 184 -23.75 19.19 2.37
CA TYR A 184 -22.31 19.22 2.08
C TYR A 184 -21.85 20.65 1.79
N PRO A 185 -21.67 21.49 2.83
CA PRO A 185 -21.31 22.90 2.65
C PRO A 185 -19.84 23.13 2.30
N TRP A 186 -18.95 22.13 2.41
CA TRP A 186 -17.51 22.31 2.16
C TRP A 186 -17.11 21.63 0.85
N VAL A 187 -16.62 22.39 -0.12
CA VAL A 187 -16.26 21.89 -1.46
C VAL A 187 -14.80 22.21 -1.73
N TYR A 188 -14.00 21.20 -2.09
CA TYR A 188 -12.57 21.32 -2.36
C TYR A 188 -12.26 20.79 -3.76
N PHE A 189 -11.65 21.59 -4.63
CA PHE A 189 -11.25 21.13 -5.97
C PHE A 189 -9.98 21.86 -6.45
N PRO A 190 -9.06 21.19 -7.15
CA PRO A 190 -7.85 21.84 -7.66
C PRO A 190 -8.11 22.55 -8.99
N MET A 191 -7.44 23.68 -9.23
CA MET A 191 -7.53 24.45 -10.50
C MET A 191 -6.43 24.07 -11.51
N SER A 192 -6.17 22.77 -11.66
CA SER A 192 -5.15 22.29 -12.61
C SER A 192 -5.60 22.48 -14.07
N LYS A 193 -4.85 23.28 -14.85
CA LYS A 193 -5.04 23.47 -16.30
C LYS A 193 -4.59 22.25 -17.12
N THR A 194 -3.68 21.43 -16.58
CA THR A 194 -3.02 20.33 -17.31
C THR A 194 -3.76 19.00 -17.19
N SER A 195 -4.69 18.87 -16.24
CA SER A 195 -5.49 17.67 -16.04
C SER A 195 -6.73 17.67 -16.94
N PRO A 196 -6.99 16.61 -17.73
CA PRO A 196 -8.23 16.48 -18.52
C PRO A 196 -9.46 16.13 -17.65
N THR A 197 -9.27 16.03 -16.34
CA THR A 197 -10.25 15.57 -15.35
C THR A 197 -10.31 16.53 -14.16
N LEU A 198 -11.53 16.85 -13.72
CA LEU A 198 -11.80 17.62 -12.51
C LEU A 198 -12.26 16.64 -11.43
N THR A 199 -11.62 16.72 -10.28
CA THR A 199 -12.03 15.99 -9.09
C THR A 199 -12.44 17.01 -8.05
N ALA A 200 -13.64 16.88 -7.51
CA ALA A 200 -14.10 17.71 -6.40
C ALA A 200 -14.37 16.81 -5.19
N LEU A 201 -13.92 17.23 -4.02
CA LEU A 201 -14.19 16.59 -2.75
C LEU A 201 -15.22 17.45 -2.00
N ILE A 202 -16.38 16.89 -1.71
CA ILE A 202 -17.45 17.57 -0.99
C ILE A 202 -17.59 16.93 0.40
N CYS A 203 -17.71 17.74 1.44
CA CYS A 203 -17.69 17.28 2.82
C CYS A 203 -18.78 17.97 3.64
N LYS A 204 -19.32 17.22 4.60
CA LYS A 204 -20.31 17.71 5.57
C LYS A 204 -19.66 18.64 6.58
N ASN A 205 -18.45 18.29 7.02
CA ASN A 205 -17.65 19.04 7.98
C ASN A 205 -16.35 19.52 7.34
N ASN A 206 -15.76 20.57 7.91
CA ASN A 206 -14.47 21.07 7.47
C ASN A 206 -13.37 20.04 7.76
N ILE A 207 -12.68 19.62 6.69
CA ILE A 207 -11.62 18.61 6.73
C ILE A 207 -10.37 19.08 7.46
N LEU A 208 -10.17 20.40 7.57
CA LEU A 208 -8.99 20.99 8.20
C LEU A 208 -9.08 20.97 9.73
N THR A 209 -10.30 20.92 10.27
CA THR A 209 -10.55 21.02 11.72
C THR A 209 -11.13 19.75 12.33
N THR A 210 -11.72 18.86 11.52
CA THR A 210 -12.49 17.70 12.01
C THR A 210 -11.75 16.39 11.75
N SER A 211 -11.54 15.60 12.80
CA SER A 211 -11.03 14.22 12.68
C SER A 211 -12.17 13.28 12.26
N GLY A 212 -12.26 12.99 10.96
CA GLY A 212 -13.28 12.09 10.38
C GLY A 212 -14.42 12.82 9.64
N PRO A 213 -14.11 13.68 8.64
CA PRO A 213 -15.14 14.36 7.87
C PRO A 213 -15.87 13.35 6.95
N GLU A 214 -17.20 13.36 7.00
CA GLU A 214 -18.04 12.60 6.07
C GLU A 214 -18.00 13.30 4.70
N CYS A 215 -17.32 12.68 3.74
CA CYS A 215 -17.04 13.27 2.43
C CYS A 215 -17.41 12.34 1.27
N VAL A 216 -17.71 12.94 0.12
CA VAL A 216 -17.95 12.27 -1.15
C VAL A 216 -17.02 12.87 -2.21
N SER A 217 -16.48 12.04 -3.10
CA SER A 217 -15.68 12.50 -4.23
C SER A 217 -16.52 12.51 -5.51
N LEU A 218 -16.55 13.65 -6.18
CA LEU A 218 -17.12 13.84 -7.50
C LEU A 218 -15.99 13.83 -8.53
N TYR A 219 -16.25 13.19 -9.66
CA TYR A 219 -15.24 12.99 -10.69
C TYR A 219 -15.82 13.24 -12.07
N PHE A 220 -15.28 14.26 -12.74
CA PHE A 220 -15.72 14.72 -14.04
C PHE A 220 -14.61 14.47 -15.08
N ARG A 221 -14.97 13.89 -16.23
CA ARG A 221 -14.04 13.58 -17.34
C ARG A 221 -14.33 14.47 -18.54
N GLY A 222 -13.29 14.84 -19.30
CA GLY A 222 -13.45 15.45 -20.64
C GLY A 222 -13.72 16.95 -20.62
N ILE A 223 -13.12 17.68 -19.69
CA ILE A 223 -13.49 19.08 -19.39
C ILE A 223 -12.73 20.09 -20.26
N ASN A 224 -11.61 19.66 -20.83
CA ASN A 224 -10.77 20.44 -21.74
C ASN A 224 -10.99 20.02 -23.21
N SER A 225 -12.16 19.50 -23.54
CA SER A 225 -12.49 18.97 -24.87
C SER A 225 -13.21 19.98 -25.79
N ASP A 226 -13.10 21.27 -25.49
CA ASP A 226 -13.62 22.35 -26.35
C ASP A 226 -12.70 22.60 -27.56
#